data_AF-A0AAD4SLI4-F1
#
_entry.id   AF-A0AAD4SLI4-F1
#
_cell.length_a   1.000
_cell.length_b   1.000
_cell.length_c   1.000
_cell.angle_alpha   90.00
_cell.angle_beta   90.00
_cell.angle_gamma   90.00
#
_symmetry.space_group_name_H-M   'P 1'
#
loop_
_entity.id
_entity.type
_entity.pdbx_description
1 polymer ?
#
loop_
_entity_poly.entity_id
_entity_poly.type
_entity_poly.pdbx_seq_one_letter_code
_entity_poly.pdbx_strand_id
1 'polypeptide(L)'
;MASFHVRSISLPTNSHPLTLAVEEQLCQLKATSSSSICQNLSGLQKLYECVEDFLSTQDGKCLDTVLDGSIMLLDVCSAIKDVLTQMRQSVQELQSSIRRRSNEVSEYMISSKKINKVIRKCLADLKNNKKNDTESSLLAEVEATTLAVFESILSFVSVPKENKSLISKLMLTKRVAHKSDEETSEVMKVENMVKALTKGIEVNNAQKTLGALEMTLQDLEDGLETVFRCLIKHRVSLLNIN
;
A
#
# COMPACT_ATOMS: atom_id res chain seq x y z
N MET A 1 21.99 39.48 -31.29
CA MET A 1 21.05 38.35 -31.30
C MET A 1 21.87 37.08 -31.13
N ALA A 2 21.88 36.48 -29.95
CA ALA A 2 22.61 35.23 -29.69
C ALA A 2 21.62 34.07 -29.79
N SER A 3 21.88 33.14 -30.72
CA SER A 3 21.13 31.91 -30.91
C SER A 3 21.52 30.91 -29.82
N PHE A 4 20.57 30.55 -28.96
CA PHE A 4 20.75 29.47 -27.99
C PHE A 4 20.46 28.13 -28.68
N HIS A 5 21.52 27.40 -29.05
CA HIS A 5 21.41 25.98 -29.36
C HIS A 5 21.22 25.20 -28.06
N VAL A 6 19.97 24.85 -27.75
CA VAL A 6 19.68 23.79 -26.78
C VAL A 6 20.09 22.48 -27.45
N ARG A 7 21.21 21.91 -27.02
CA ARG A 7 21.57 20.54 -27.39
C ARG A 7 20.72 19.59 -26.55
N SER A 8 19.74 18.97 -27.19
CA SER A 8 19.05 17.79 -26.67
C SER A 8 20.06 16.69 -26.41
N ILE A 9 20.13 16.21 -25.17
CA ILE A 9 20.82 14.99 -24.79
C ILE A 9 19.82 13.84 -24.88
N SER A 10 19.76 13.22 -26.06
CA SER A 10 19.12 11.92 -26.23
C SER A 10 20.20 10.90 -26.58
N LEU A 11 20.61 10.09 -25.60
CA LEU A 11 21.16 8.77 -25.87
C LEU A 11 19.99 7.78 -25.80
N PRO A 12 19.64 7.07 -26.88
CA PRO A 12 18.95 5.81 -26.71
C PRO A 12 20.01 4.81 -26.26
N THR A 13 20.10 4.54 -24.96
CA THR A 13 20.60 3.24 -24.52
C THR A 13 19.70 2.20 -25.19
N ASN A 14 20.26 1.29 -25.99
CA ASN A 14 19.57 0.15 -26.59
C ASN A 14 19.13 -0.83 -25.47
N SER A 15 18.25 -0.39 -24.59
CA SER A 15 17.61 -1.25 -23.59
C SER A 15 16.66 -2.19 -24.31
N HIS A 16 16.68 -3.48 -23.96
CA HIS A 16 15.79 -4.48 -24.54
C HIS A 16 14.32 -4.05 -24.37
N PRO A 17 13.42 -4.26 -25.34
CA PRO A 17 12.03 -3.80 -25.25
C PRO A 17 11.30 -4.23 -23.96
N LEU A 18 11.62 -5.41 -23.44
CA LEU A 18 11.05 -5.92 -22.18
C LEU A 18 11.58 -5.19 -20.93
N THR A 19 12.85 -4.77 -20.93
CA THR A 19 13.42 -3.94 -19.86
C THR A 19 12.71 -2.59 -19.82
N LEU A 20 12.51 -1.96 -20.98
CA LEU A 20 11.79 -0.70 -21.09
C LEU A 20 10.34 -0.80 -20.60
N ALA A 21 9.67 -1.91 -20.88
CA ALA A 21 8.30 -2.13 -20.41
C ALA A 21 8.20 -2.16 -18.87
N VAL A 22 9.15 -2.82 -18.20
CA VAL A 22 9.22 -2.82 -16.73
C VAL A 22 9.53 -1.43 -16.19
N GLU A 23 10.52 -0.74 -16.78
CA GLU A 23 10.89 0.64 -16.40
C GLU A 23 9.72 1.63 -16.56
N GLU A 24 8.93 1.49 -17.63
CA GLU A 24 7.75 2.34 -17.88
C GLU A 24 6.69 2.13 -16.78
N GLN A 25 6.38 0.89 -16.41
CA GLN A 25 5.44 0.60 -15.32
C GLN A 25 5.95 1.11 -13.96
N LEU A 26 7.25 0.99 -13.69
CA LEU A 26 7.89 1.56 -12.49
C LEU A 26 7.77 3.08 -12.46
N CYS A 27 8.08 3.75 -13.57
CA CYS A 27 7.92 5.19 -13.72
C CYS A 27 6.47 5.63 -13.50
N GLN A 28 5.50 4.90 -14.05
CA GLN A 28 4.08 5.19 -13.86
C GLN A 28 3.68 5.08 -12.38
N LEU A 29 4.06 4.01 -11.70
CA LEU A 29 3.77 3.83 -10.27
C LEU A 29 4.42 4.91 -9.39
N LYS A 30 5.65 5.33 -9.72
CA LYS A 30 6.35 6.41 -9.00
C LYS A 30 5.76 7.79 -9.26
N ALA A 31 5.37 8.08 -10.51
CA ALA A 31 4.78 9.35 -10.90
C ALA A 31 3.39 9.53 -10.29
N THR A 32 2.65 8.43 -10.14
CA THR A 32 1.27 8.46 -9.61
C THR A 32 1.22 8.43 -8.08
N SER A 33 2.14 9.16 -7.42
CA SER A 33 2.13 9.32 -5.96
C SER A 33 0.82 9.89 -5.38
N SER A 34 -0.06 10.43 -6.22
CA SER A 34 -1.40 10.94 -5.88
C SER A 34 -2.57 10.05 -6.33
N SER A 35 -2.35 8.87 -6.94
CA SER A 35 -3.45 7.95 -7.26
C SER A 35 -4.01 7.27 -6.02
N SER A 36 -5.23 6.75 -6.17
CA SER A 36 -5.81 5.84 -5.17
C SER A 36 -4.94 4.59 -5.01
N ILE A 37 -4.98 4.01 -3.81
CA ILE A 37 -4.24 2.77 -3.49
C ILE A 37 -4.70 1.60 -4.38
N CYS A 38 -5.99 1.55 -4.73
CA CYS A 38 -6.50 0.53 -5.65
C CYS A 38 -5.87 0.63 -7.05
N GLN A 39 -5.66 1.84 -7.57
CA GLN A 39 -4.95 2.03 -8.85
C GLN A 39 -3.49 1.58 -8.75
N ASN A 40 -2.83 1.78 -7.60
CA ASN A 40 -1.47 1.30 -7.38
C ASN A 40 -1.41 -0.24 -7.36
N LEU A 41 -2.41 -0.91 -6.76
CA LEU A 41 -2.53 -2.37 -6.80
C LEU A 41 -2.72 -2.89 -8.24
N SER A 42 -3.59 -2.25 -9.03
CA SER A 42 -3.72 -2.57 -10.46
C SER A 42 -2.44 -2.30 -11.25
N GLY A 43 -1.70 -1.25 -10.90
CA GLY A 43 -0.39 -0.96 -11.49
C GLY A 43 0.65 -2.02 -11.14
N LEU A 44 0.66 -2.52 -9.90
CA LEU A 44 1.54 -3.63 -9.52
C LEU A 44 1.23 -4.91 -10.30
N GLN A 45 -0.05 -5.22 -10.53
CA GLN A 45 -0.41 -6.36 -11.37
C GLN A 45 0.25 -6.25 -12.76
N LYS A 46 0.09 -5.11 -13.44
CA LYS A 46 0.70 -4.87 -14.76
C LYS A 46 2.22 -4.91 -14.72
N LEU A 47 2.82 -4.34 -13.67
CA LEU A 47 4.27 -4.40 -13.47
C LEU A 47 4.75 -5.86 -13.40
N TYR A 48 4.09 -6.69 -12.59
CA TYR A 48 4.47 -8.10 -12.49
C TYR A 48 4.23 -8.86 -13.80
N GLU A 49 3.18 -8.55 -14.57
CA GLU A 49 3.00 -9.11 -15.92
C GLU A 49 4.22 -8.81 -16.83
N CYS A 50 4.71 -7.56 -16.84
CA CYS A 50 5.92 -7.20 -17.59
C CYS A 50 7.20 -7.87 -17.06
N VAL A 51 7.31 -8.05 -15.73
CA VAL A 51 8.45 -8.72 -15.10
C VAL A 51 8.51 -10.19 -15.51
N GLU A 52 7.37 -10.87 -15.61
CA GLU A 52 7.32 -12.26 -16.06
C GLU A 52 7.81 -12.41 -17.51
N ASP A 53 7.41 -11.50 -18.40
CA ASP A 53 7.90 -11.49 -19.78
C ASP A 53 9.42 -11.24 -19.82
N PHE A 54 9.91 -10.27 -19.02
CA PHE A 54 11.34 -9.99 -18.90
C PHE A 54 12.13 -11.22 -18.41
N LEU A 55 11.65 -11.90 -17.37
CA LEU A 55 12.30 -13.10 -16.81
C LEU A 55 12.39 -14.24 -17.82
N SER A 56 11.41 -14.39 -18.72
CA SER A 56 11.43 -15.43 -19.76
C SER A 56 12.62 -15.35 -20.72
N THR A 57 13.32 -14.20 -20.76
CA THR A 57 14.48 -13.95 -21.62
C THR A 57 15.82 -14.01 -20.89
N GLN A 58 15.82 -14.28 -19.58
CA GLN A 58 17.04 -14.27 -18.76
C GLN A 58 17.69 -15.66 -18.70
N ASP A 59 18.99 -15.71 -19.00
CA ASP A 59 19.81 -16.93 -18.91
C ASP A 59 20.29 -17.16 -17.46
N GLY A 60 19.43 -17.74 -16.63
CA GLY A 60 19.75 -18.52 -15.42
C GLY A 60 20.82 -18.03 -14.44
N LYS A 61 21.16 -16.74 -14.44
CA LYS A 61 22.17 -16.19 -13.53
C LYS A 61 21.56 -16.03 -12.15
N CYS A 62 22.25 -16.61 -11.17
CA CYS A 62 21.89 -16.71 -9.76
C CYS A 62 21.11 -15.49 -9.25
N LEU A 63 19.84 -15.76 -8.96
CA LEU A 63 18.82 -14.81 -8.46
C LEU A 63 18.52 -15.06 -6.98
N ASP A 64 19.43 -15.67 -6.22
CA ASP A 64 19.19 -16.10 -4.83
C ASP A 64 18.69 -14.95 -3.93
N THR A 65 19.26 -13.75 -4.07
CA THR A 65 18.81 -12.56 -3.32
C THR A 65 17.41 -12.10 -3.73
N VAL A 66 17.03 -12.26 -4.99
CA VAL A 66 15.68 -11.95 -5.51
C VAL A 66 14.68 -13.01 -5.05
N LEU A 67 15.09 -14.27 -4.98
CA LEU A 67 14.28 -15.35 -4.42
C LEU A 67 13.97 -15.10 -2.94
N ASP A 68 14.94 -14.67 -2.14
CA ASP A 68 14.72 -14.27 -0.75
C ASP A 68 13.77 -13.06 -0.65
N GLY A 69 13.98 -12.05 -1.50
CA GLY A 69 13.07 -10.90 -1.63
C GLY A 69 11.63 -11.32 -1.94
N SER A 70 11.43 -12.30 -2.83
CA SER A 70 10.09 -12.81 -3.18
C SER A 70 9.35 -13.45 -1.99
N ILE A 71 10.07 -14.14 -1.10
CA ILE A 71 9.49 -14.73 0.13
C ILE A 71 9.05 -13.60 1.05
N MET A 72 9.93 -12.63 1.28
CA MET A 72 9.62 -11.48 2.12
C MET A 72 8.38 -10.73 1.62
N LEU A 73 8.27 -10.50 0.31
CA LEU A 73 7.10 -9.85 -0.28
C LEU A 73 5.80 -10.64 -0.03
N LEU A 74 5.84 -11.98 -0.16
CA LEU A 74 4.70 -12.84 0.14
C LEU A 74 4.29 -12.79 1.62
N ASP A 75 5.26 -12.80 2.53
CA ASP A 75 5.02 -12.71 3.97
C ASP A 75 4.38 -11.37 4.35
N VAL A 76 4.92 -10.27 3.83
CA VAL A 76 4.36 -8.93 4.04
C VAL A 76 2.95 -8.84 3.45
N CYS A 77 2.75 -9.30 2.21
CA CYS A 77 1.44 -9.29 1.54
C CYS A 77 0.40 -10.05 2.36
N SER A 78 0.76 -11.24 2.87
CA SER A 78 -0.09 -12.05 3.75
C SER A 78 -0.46 -11.31 5.03
N ALA A 79 0.51 -10.68 5.70
CA ALA A 79 0.26 -9.91 6.91
C ALA A 79 -0.68 -8.71 6.66
N ILE A 80 -0.58 -8.06 5.50
CA ILE A 80 -1.47 -6.95 5.13
C ILE A 80 -2.89 -7.47 4.89
N LYS A 81 -3.06 -8.60 4.19
CA LYS A 81 -4.37 -9.24 3.99
C LYS A 81 -5.03 -9.57 5.33
N ASP A 82 -4.29 -10.11 6.29
CA ASP A 82 -4.79 -10.41 7.63
C ASP A 82 -5.23 -9.15 8.38
N VAL A 83 -4.50 -8.04 8.22
CA VAL A 83 -4.86 -6.74 8.80
C VAL A 83 -6.17 -6.22 8.20
N LEU A 84 -6.30 -6.24 6.87
CA LEU A 84 -7.50 -5.78 6.17
C LEU A 84 -8.72 -6.61 6.59
N THR A 85 -8.57 -7.94 6.60
CA THR A 85 -9.62 -8.89 7.00
C THR A 85 -10.09 -8.64 8.43
N GLN A 86 -9.16 -8.49 9.37
CA GLN A 86 -9.51 -8.21 10.78
C GLN A 86 -10.20 -6.85 10.93
N MET A 87 -9.76 -5.84 10.18
CA MET A 87 -10.37 -4.52 10.22
C MET A 87 -11.79 -4.54 9.65
N ARG A 88 -11.99 -5.18 8.50
CA ARG A 88 -13.30 -5.32 7.85
C ARG A 88 -14.27 -6.07 8.76
N GLN A 89 -13.82 -7.18 9.36
CA GLN A 89 -14.62 -7.93 10.34
C GLN A 89 -15.03 -7.06 11.54
N SER A 90 -14.10 -6.26 12.09
CA SER A 90 -14.42 -5.35 13.21
C SER A 90 -15.43 -4.26 12.83
N VAL A 91 -15.37 -3.76 11.59
CA VAL A 91 -16.32 -2.78 11.04
C VAL A 91 -17.72 -3.41 10.91
N GLN A 92 -17.80 -4.63 10.37
CA GLN A 92 -19.06 -5.38 10.23
C GLN A 92 -19.70 -5.72 11.59
N GLU A 93 -18.89 -6.08 12.58
CA GLU A 93 -19.32 -6.33 13.95
C GLU A 93 -19.89 -5.04 14.59
N LEU A 94 -19.16 -3.93 14.50
CA LEU A 94 -19.62 -2.63 14.98
C LEU A 94 -20.93 -2.21 14.29
N GLN A 95 -21.01 -2.37 12.97
CA GLN A 95 -22.20 -2.06 12.21
C GLN A 95 -23.41 -2.89 12.65
N SER A 96 -23.19 -4.19 12.90
CA SER A 96 -24.21 -5.10 13.41
C SER A 96 -24.64 -4.74 14.83
N SER A 97 -23.70 -4.35 15.68
CA SER A 97 -23.95 -3.91 17.06
C SER A 97 -24.84 -2.66 17.10
N ILE A 98 -24.50 -1.64 16.30
CA ILE A 98 -25.28 -0.41 16.17
C ILE A 98 -26.70 -0.72 15.69
N ARG A 99 -26.86 -1.58 14.67
CA ARG A 99 -28.18 -1.98 14.15
C ARG A 99 -29.03 -2.68 15.20
N ARG A 100 -28.40 -3.50 16.06
CA ARG A 100 -29.05 -4.21 17.16
C ARG A 100 -29.29 -3.31 18.39
N ARG A 101 -28.84 -2.05 18.36
CA ARG A 101 -28.81 -1.14 19.51
C ARG A 101 -28.05 -1.73 20.72
N SER A 102 -27.04 -2.58 20.43
CA SER A 102 -26.07 -3.03 21.42
C SER A 102 -24.97 -1.97 21.58
N ASN A 103 -24.27 -1.98 22.72
CA ASN A 103 -23.22 -1.00 23.04
C ASN A 103 -21.82 -1.65 22.99
N GLU A 104 -21.52 -2.42 21.95
CA GLU A 104 -20.21 -3.09 21.77
C GLU A 104 -19.18 -2.19 21.08
N VAL A 105 -19.36 -0.87 21.17
CA VAL A 105 -18.39 0.12 20.66
C VAL A 105 -17.01 -0.07 21.30
N SER A 106 -16.97 -0.51 22.55
CA SER A 106 -15.74 -0.83 23.28
C SER A 106 -14.97 -2.02 22.67
N GLU A 107 -15.67 -3.01 22.11
CA GLU A 107 -15.05 -4.19 21.47
C GLU A 107 -14.35 -3.80 20.17
N TYR A 108 -15.01 -3.00 19.33
CA TYR A 108 -14.38 -2.40 18.16
C TYR A 108 -13.12 -1.63 18.54
N MET A 109 -13.17 -0.79 19.58
CA MET A 109 -12.00 -0.02 20.02
C MET A 109 -10.83 -0.91 20.48
N ILE A 110 -11.12 -2.02 21.16
CA ILE A 110 -10.10 -3.00 21.55
C ILE A 110 -9.50 -3.65 20.31
N SER A 111 -10.33 -4.08 19.36
CA SER A 111 -9.89 -4.67 18.09
C SER A 111 -9.04 -3.70 17.27
N SER A 112 -9.53 -2.47 17.04
CA SER A 112 -8.83 -1.40 16.33
C SER A 112 -7.45 -1.11 16.96
N LYS A 113 -7.34 -1.08 18.30
CA LYS A 113 -6.04 -0.91 18.98
C LYS A 113 -5.09 -2.08 18.73
N LYS A 114 -5.59 -3.32 18.73
CA LYS A 114 -4.80 -4.53 18.46
C LYS A 114 -4.30 -4.54 17.02
N ILE A 115 -5.19 -4.29 16.05
CA ILE A 115 -4.86 -4.19 14.63
C ILE A 115 -3.80 -3.10 14.41
N ASN A 116 -3.97 -1.92 15.00
CA ASN A 116 -2.97 -0.84 14.93
C ASN A 116 -1.62 -1.18 15.56
N LYS A 117 -1.58 -2.08 16.53
CA LYS A 117 -0.30 -2.59 17.07
C LYS A 117 0.40 -3.46 16.03
N VAL A 118 -0.35 -4.32 15.33
CA VAL A 118 0.18 -5.15 14.24
C VAL A 118 0.68 -4.29 13.09
N ILE A 119 -0.14 -3.34 12.60
CA ILE A 119 0.23 -2.41 11.52
C ILE A 119 1.56 -1.72 11.81
N ARG A 120 1.73 -1.16 13.02
CA ARG A 120 2.97 -0.47 13.39
C ARG A 120 4.18 -1.39 13.44
N LYS A 121 3.98 -2.65 13.84
CA LYS A 121 5.05 -3.65 13.82
C LYS A 121 5.47 -3.91 12.37
N CYS A 122 4.50 -4.20 11.49
CA CYS A 122 4.75 -4.41 10.06
C CYS A 122 5.47 -3.22 9.41
N LEU A 123 5.03 -1.98 9.69
CA LEU A 123 5.68 -0.76 9.18
C LEU A 123 7.12 -0.60 9.71
N ALA A 124 7.38 -0.97 10.97
CA ALA A 124 8.74 -0.93 11.52
C ALA A 124 9.65 -1.98 10.88
N ASP A 125 9.14 -3.19 10.67
CA ASP A 125 9.85 -4.29 10.02
C ASP A 125 10.19 -3.91 8.57
N LEU A 126 9.23 -3.35 7.82
CA LEU A 126 9.43 -2.82 6.46
C LEU A 126 10.53 -1.76 6.39
N LYS A 127 10.59 -0.85 7.37
CA LYS A 127 11.61 0.20 7.40
C LYS A 127 13.01 -0.36 7.67
N ASN A 128 13.11 -1.46 8.42
CA ASN A 128 14.39 -2.10 8.72
C ASN A 128 14.96 -2.85 7.50
N ASN A 129 14.10 -3.32 6.60
CA ASN A 129 14.51 -4.04 5.38
C ASN A 129 15.08 -3.13 4.27
N LYS A 130 14.86 -1.80 4.31
CA LYS A 130 15.34 -0.84 3.29
C LYS A 130 16.85 -0.50 3.36
N LYS A 131 17.69 -1.30 4.03
CA LYS A 131 19.04 -0.87 4.48
C LYS A 131 20.24 -1.28 3.62
N ASN A 132 20.08 -1.86 2.45
CA ASN A 132 21.22 -2.28 1.64
C ASN A 132 21.37 -1.42 0.38
N ASP A 133 22.40 -0.58 0.39
CA ASP A 133 22.86 0.31 -0.69
C ASP A 133 23.59 -0.51 -1.78
N THR A 134 22.93 -1.54 -2.29
CA THR A 134 23.44 -2.38 -3.39
C THR A 134 22.91 -1.83 -4.70
N GLU A 135 23.80 -1.74 -5.68
CA GLU A 135 23.53 -1.40 -7.08
C GLU A 135 22.13 -1.83 -7.52
N SER A 136 21.24 -0.84 -7.77
CA SER A 136 19.81 -1.08 -7.97
C SER A 136 19.57 -1.87 -9.25
N SER A 137 19.47 -3.19 -9.12
CA SER A 137 18.98 -4.02 -10.21
C SER A 137 17.51 -3.68 -10.48
N LEU A 138 17.07 -3.91 -11.72
CA LEU A 138 15.67 -3.69 -12.11
C LEU A 138 14.68 -4.42 -11.16
N LEU A 139 15.02 -5.64 -10.74
CA LEU A 139 14.21 -6.44 -9.83
C LEU A 139 14.21 -5.89 -8.39
N ALA A 140 15.32 -5.31 -7.93
CA ALA A 140 15.36 -4.60 -6.65
C ALA A 140 14.45 -3.35 -6.66
N GLU A 141 14.35 -2.67 -7.81
CA GLU A 141 13.44 -1.53 -7.97
C GLU A 141 11.95 -1.96 -7.98
N VAL A 142 11.64 -3.12 -8.58
CA VAL A 142 10.31 -3.76 -8.51
C VAL A 142 9.94 -4.09 -7.08
N GLU A 143 10.86 -4.72 -6.33
CA GLU A 143 10.66 -5.04 -4.91
C GLU A 143 10.39 -3.76 -4.09
N ALA A 144 11.25 -2.75 -4.24
CA ALA A 144 11.11 -1.48 -3.52
C ALA A 144 9.79 -0.77 -3.82
N THR A 145 9.35 -0.80 -5.08
CA THR A 145 8.07 -0.22 -5.51
C THR A 145 6.89 -0.98 -4.90
N THR A 146 6.96 -2.31 -4.87
CA THR A 146 5.94 -3.17 -4.24
C THR A 146 5.83 -2.88 -2.74
N LEU A 147 6.97 -2.79 -2.04
CA LEU A 147 7.01 -2.44 -0.62
C LEU A 147 6.45 -1.03 -0.34
N ALA A 148 6.66 -0.07 -1.24
CA ALA A 148 6.10 1.28 -1.09
C ALA A 148 4.56 1.30 -1.21
N VAL A 149 3.98 0.49 -2.10
CA VAL A 149 2.53 0.31 -2.20
C VAL A 149 1.98 -0.37 -0.95
N PHE A 150 2.65 -1.42 -0.46
CA PHE A 150 2.32 -2.11 0.79
C PHE A 150 2.36 -1.18 2.01
N GLU A 151 3.38 -0.33 2.12
CA GLU A 151 3.49 0.71 3.14
C GLU A 151 2.35 1.72 3.06
N SER A 152 1.90 2.07 1.85
CA SER A 152 0.77 2.98 1.62
C SER A 152 -0.56 2.37 2.10
N ILE A 153 -0.80 1.07 1.84
CA ILE A 153 -1.97 0.35 2.35
C ILE A 153 -1.98 0.37 3.87
N LEU A 154 -0.87 -0.05 4.50
CA LEU A 154 -0.73 -0.09 5.96
C LEU A 154 -0.90 1.30 6.60
N SER A 155 -0.40 2.35 5.94
CA SER A 155 -0.53 3.73 6.40
C SER A 155 -1.97 4.22 6.32
N PHE A 156 -2.71 3.87 5.27
CA PHE A 156 -4.12 4.20 5.10
C PHE A 156 -5.00 3.58 6.18
N VAL A 157 -4.78 2.30 6.51
CA VAL A 157 -5.53 1.60 7.57
C VAL A 157 -5.03 1.88 8.99
N SER A 158 -3.93 2.62 9.13
CA SER A 158 -3.43 3.02 10.44
C SER A 158 -4.23 4.18 11.02
N VAL A 159 -4.54 4.08 12.31
CA VAL A 159 -5.12 5.15 13.11
C VAL A 159 -3.99 5.97 13.73
N PRO A 160 -3.87 7.27 13.40
CA PRO A 160 -2.88 8.13 14.02
C PRO A 160 -3.07 8.16 15.54
N LYS A 161 -1.97 8.00 16.29
CA LYS A 161 -1.99 8.28 17.73
C LYS A 161 -2.37 9.74 17.94
N GLU A 162 -3.34 10.01 18.81
CA GLU A 162 -3.52 11.32 19.41
C GLU A 162 -2.31 11.61 20.31
N ASN A 163 -1.23 12.09 19.72
CA ASN A 163 -0.20 12.76 20.49
C ASN A 163 -0.84 14.06 21.00
N LYS A 164 -0.86 14.28 22.32
CA LYS A 164 -1.25 15.55 22.97
C LYS A 164 -0.35 16.75 22.60
N SER A 165 0.46 16.62 21.54
CA SER A 165 1.26 17.68 20.96
C SER A 165 0.61 18.11 19.65
N LEU A 166 -0.14 19.21 19.71
CA LEU A 166 -0.79 19.87 18.58
C LEU A 166 0.21 20.54 17.61
N ILE A 167 1.46 20.06 17.49
CA ILE A 167 2.51 20.74 16.70
C ILE A 167 3.21 19.81 15.67
N SER A 168 2.82 18.54 15.54
CA SER A 168 3.47 17.63 14.55
C SER A 168 2.58 17.15 13.39
N LYS A 169 1.35 17.66 13.24
CA LYS A 169 0.45 17.29 12.12
C LYS A 169 0.81 17.90 10.75
N LEU A 170 1.95 18.59 10.62
CA LEU A 170 2.38 19.26 9.37
C LEU A 170 3.75 18.80 8.86
N MET A 171 4.15 17.54 9.06
CA MET A 171 5.45 17.04 8.57
C MET A 171 5.37 15.68 7.84
N LEU A 172 4.22 15.33 7.26
CA LEU A 172 4.15 14.23 6.27
C LEU A 172 3.67 14.63 4.86
N THR A 173 3.47 15.92 4.60
CA THR A 173 3.18 16.39 3.23
C THR A 173 3.77 17.78 3.00
N LYS A 174 5.11 17.88 3.04
CA LYS A 174 5.80 19.01 2.41
C LYS A 174 6.19 18.64 0.98
N ARG A 175 5.20 18.60 0.10
CA ARG A 175 5.38 19.00 -1.30
C ARG A 175 4.03 19.39 -1.93
N VAL A 176 3.88 20.70 -2.08
CA VAL A 176 2.98 21.44 -2.99
C VAL A 176 1.50 21.50 -2.59
N ALA A 177 1.07 22.75 -2.42
CA ALA A 177 -0.25 23.18 -2.03
C ALA A 177 -1.28 22.95 -3.15
N HIS A 178 -2.43 22.38 -2.77
CA HIS A 178 -3.71 22.73 -3.36
C HIS A 178 -4.77 22.73 -2.25
N LYS A 179 -5.56 23.81 -2.18
CA LYS A 179 -6.73 23.90 -1.31
C LYS A 179 -7.81 22.97 -1.90
N SER A 180 -7.99 21.81 -1.31
CA SER A 180 -9.25 21.07 -1.37
C SER A 180 -9.61 20.69 0.06
N ASP A 181 -10.90 20.58 0.34
CA ASP A 181 -11.43 20.15 1.64
C ASP A 181 -10.61 19.01 2.23
N GLU A 182 -10.38 19.08 3.54
CA GLU A 182 -9.60 18.12 4.32
C GLU A 182 -10.26 16.73 4.22
N GLU A 183 -9.95 15.97 3.16
CA GLU A 183 -10.37 14.59 2.96
C GLU A 183 -9.74 13.72 4.05
N THR A 184 -10.38 13.72 5.21
CA THR A 184 -10.12 12.76 6.26
C THR A 184 -10.36 11.35 5.69
N SER A 185 -9.39 10.45 5.89
CA SER A 185 -9.53 9.05 5.47
C SER A 185 -10.79 8.42 6.06
N GLU A 186 -11.38 7.45 5.36
CA GLU A 186 -12.55 6.69 5.79
C GLU A 186 -12.36 6.11 7.19
N VAL A 187 -11.15 5.61 7.46
CA VAL A 187 -10.71 5.12 8.78
C VAL A 187 -10.81 6.21 9.84
N MET A 188 -10.32 7.42 9.57
CA MET A 188 -10.41 8.54 10.50
C MET A 188 -11.85 8.96 10.76
N LYS A 189 -12.72 8.92 9.73
CA LYS A 189 -14.15 9.22 9.87
C LYS A 189 -14.82 8.22 10.82
N VAL A 190 -14.53 6.92 10.67
CA VAL A 190 -15.04 5.87 11.58
C VAL A 190 -14.50 6.06 13.00
N GLU A 191 -13.21 6.32 13.18
CA GLU A 191 -12.62 6.52 14.51
C GLU A 191 -13.21 7.73 15.24
N ASN A 192 -13.45 8.84 14.54
CA ASN A 192 -14.08 10.03 15.11
C ASN A 192 -15.55 9.76 15.49
N MET A 193 -16.28 9.01 14.65
CA MET A 193 -17.64 8.58 14.95
C MET A 193 -17.68 7.70 16.20
N VAL A 194 -16.80 6.71 16.31
CA VAL A 194 -16.69 5.82 17.48
C VAL A 194 -16.39 6.61 18.75
N LYS A 195 -15.50 7.60 18.68
CA LYS A 195 -15.24 8.53 19.80
C LYS A 195 -16.46 9.39 20.18
N ALA A 196 -17.32 9.74 19.24
CA ALA A 196 -18.56 10.47 19.53
C ALA A 196 -19.58 9.54 20.22
N LEU A 197 -19.75 8.32 19.71
CA LEU A 197 -20.64 7.30 20.28
C LEU A 197 -20.26 6.95 21.72
N THR A 198 -18.97 6.81 22.03
CA THR A 198 -18.50 6.58 23.41
C THR A 198 -18.79 7.74 24.38
N LYS A 199 -19.03 8.95 23.87
CA LYS A 199 -19.45 10.12 24.67
C LYS A 199 -20.98 10.24 24.76
N GLY A 200 -21.73 9.27 24.23
CA GLY A 200 -23.19 9.30 24.16
C GLY A 200 -23.74 10.27 23.13
N ILE A 201 -22.92 10.74 22.18
CA ILE A 201 -23.37 11.62 21.10
C ILE A 201 -23.99 10.76 20.00
N GLU A 202 -25.24 11.09 19.63
CA GLU A 202 -25.93 10.42 18.54
C GLU A 202 -25.27 10.77 17.19
N VAL A 203 -25.06 9.75 16.34
CA VAL A 203 -24.43 9.92 15.03
C VAL A 203 -25.33 9.39 13.92
N ASN A 204 -26.01 10.30 13.22
CA ASN A 204 -27.04 9.99 12.22
C ASN A 204 -26.54 9.29 10.95
N ASN A 205 -25.23 9.30 10.69
CA ASN A 205 -24.63 8.74 9.47
C ASN A 205 -23.72 7.52 9.72
N ALA A 206 -23.83 6.89 10.90
CA ALA A 206 -22.92 5.82 11.32
C ALA A 206 -22.85 4.66 10.31
N GLN A 207 -24.01 4.16 9.88
CA GLN A 207 -24.13 3.05 8.92
C GLN A 207 -23.50 3.38 7.56
N LYS A 208 -23.72 4.59 7.05
CA LYS A 208 -23.16 5.03 5.76
C LYS A 208 -21.63 5.11 5.82
N THR A 209 -21.10 5.64 6.92
CA THR A 209 -19.65 5.81 7.10
C THR A 209 -18.96 4.46 7.31
N LEU A 210 -19.56 3.54 8.08
CA LEU A 210 -19.05 2.17 8.24
C LEU A 210 -19.08 1.40 6.92
N GLY A 211 -20.19 1.45 6.19
CA GLY A 211 -20.32 0.78 4.89
C GLY A 211 -19.34 1.32 3.84
N ALA A 212 -19.04 2.62 3.85
CA ALA A 212 -18.02 3.19 2.97
C ALA A 212 -16.63 2.60 3.26
N LEU A 213 -16.23 2.52 4.53
CA LEU A 213 -14.97 1.91 4.92
C LEU A 213 -14.93 0.41 4.60
N GLU A 214 -16.03 -0.32 4.86
CA GLU A 214 -16.13 -1.75 4.54
C GLU A 214 -15.90 -2.01 3.04
N MET A 215 -16.54 -1.23 2.16
CA MET A 215 -16.35 -1.31 0.71
C MET A 215 -14.90 -1.03 0.32
N THR A 216 -14.29 0.04 0.85
CA THR A 216 -12.87 0.32 0.59
C THR A 216 -11.96 -0.81 1.05
N LEU A 217 -12.22 -1.40 2.21
CA LEU A 217 -11.44 -2.54 2.71
C LEU A 217 -11.60 -3.77 1.81
N GLN A 218 -12.81 -4.05 1.31
CA GLN A 218 -13.07 -5.13 0.37
C GLN A 218 -12.31 -4.93 -0.96
N ASP A 219 -12.37 -3.72 -1.54
CA ASP A 219 -11.65 -3.41 -2.77
C ASP A 219 -10.13 -3.57 -2.61
N LEU A 220 -9.60 -3.19 -1.44
CA LEU A 220 -8.19 -3.40 -1.10
C LEU A 220 -7.84 -4.88 -0.91
N GLU A 221 -8.69 -5.68 -0.26
CA GLU A 221 -8.52 -7.13 -0.12
C GLU A 221 -8.46 -7.81 -1.49
N ASP A 222 -9.38 -7.48 -2.39
CA ASP A 222 -9.49 -8.07 -3.72
C ASP A 222 -8.30 -7.69 -4.62
N GLY A 223 -7.90 -6.41 -4.58
CA GLY A 223 -6.71 -5.93 -5.29
C GLY A 223 -5.42 -6.59 -4.76
N LEU A 224 -5.31 -6.75 -3.44
CA LEU A 224 -4.14 -7.37 -2.81
C LEU A 224 -4.08 -8.88 -3.06
N GLU A 225 -5.23 -9.56 -3.13
CA GLU A 225 -5.32 -10.96 -3.53
C GLU A 225 -4.79 -11.17 -4.97
N THR A 226 -5.09 -10.24 -5.87
CA THR A 226 -4.58 -10.24 -7.24
C THR A 226 -3.05 -10.11 -7.25
N VAL A 227 -2.51 -9.17 -6.49
CA VAL A 227 -1.04 -9.00 -6.35
C VAL A 227 -0.40 -10.22 -5.69
N PHE A 228 -1.02 -10.82 -4.67
CA PHE A 228 -0.52 -12.03 -4.01
C PHE A 228 -0.34 -13.20 -5.00
N ARG A 229 -1.30 -13.39 -5.91
CA ARG A 229 -1.19 -14.39 -6.98
C ARG A 229 -0.06 -14.09 -7.95
N CYS A 230 0.15 -12.82 -8.28
CA CYS A 230 1.28 -12.39 -9.11
C CYS A 230 2.62 -12.69 -8.43
N LEU A 231 2.74 -12.43 -7.12
CA LEU A 231 3.94 -12.74 -6.33
C LEU A 231 4.25 -14.25 -6.27
N ILE A 232 3.22 -15.10 -6.15
CA ILE A 232 3.39 -16.55 -6.20
C ILE A 232 3.93 -16.96 -7.58
N LYS A 233 3.30 -16.47 -8.67
CA LYS A 233 3.75 -16.75 -10.03
C LYS A 233 5.19 -16.31 -10.23
N HIS A 234 5.52 -15.10 -9.81
CA HIS A 234 6.86 -14.53 -9.88
C HIS A 234 7.89 -15.40 -9.18
N ARG A 235 7.61 -15.82 -7.94
CA ARG A 235 8.48 -16.75 -7.21
C ARG A 235 8.69 -18.07 -7.95
N VAL A 236 7.63 -18.64 -8.52
CA VAL A 236 7.72 -19.88 -9.31
C VAL A 236 8.61 -19.67 -10.54
N SER A 237 8.45 -18.56 -11.26
CA SER A 237 9.28 -18.23 -12.42
C SER A 237 10.76 -18.08 -12.04
N LEU A 238 11.06 -17.39 -10.94
CA LEU A 238 12.43 -17.30 -10.42
C LEU A 238 13.03 -18.68 -10.09
N LEU A 239 12.24 -19.57 -9.45
CA LEU A 239 12.67 -20.93 -9.12
C LEU A 239 12.91 -21.81 -10.35
N ASN A 240 12.24 -21.52 -11.47
CA ASN A 240 12.40 -22.28 -12.71
C ASN A 240 13.60 -21.81 -13.56
N ILE A 241 14.07 -20.58 -13.35
CA ILE A 241 15.19 -19.99 -14.08
C ILE A 241 16.51 -20.19 -13.33
N ASN A 242 16.47 -20.34 -12.00
CA ASN A 242 17.64 -20.61 -11.15
C ASN A 242 18.18 -22.04 -11.28
#